data_AF-A0A9W9UCM9-F1
#
_entry.id   AF-A0A9W9UCM9-F1
#
_cell.length_a   1.000
_cell.length_b   1.000
_cell.length_c   1.000
_cell.angle_alpha   90.00
_cell.angle_beta   90.00
_cell.angle_gamma   90.00
#
_symmetry.space_group_name_H-M   'P 1'
#
loop_
_entity.id
_entity.type
_entity.pdbx_description
1 polymer ?
#
loop_
_entity_poly.entity_id
_entity_poly.type
_entity_poly.pdbx_seq_one_letter_code
_entity_poly.pdbx_strand_id
1 'polypeptide(L)'
;MPVRRNPSVTADGLLHNLVVQMERLLKFLEVDLTPVIVGNSATGEGPSPVDLMPHGASSRPWILHLQTILWWSSLALEEERWLQTHGLDRALPGNHIRGVWSMPSFLRHLGLTNDHNVRSDLQQGRKLRRLETKFGAGIVLLMVPVMPSFRRLSLGEEAKVVQLLEADYSSILLKARMLSNLRMKYQTLVPRPSPVTL
;
A
#
# COMPACT_ATOMS: atom_id res chain seq x y z
N MET A 1 -24.18 25.31 9.01
CA MET A 1 -24.03 23.88 8.67
C MET A 1 -23.04 23.26 9.64
N PRO A 2 -23.41 22.31 10.51
CA PRO A 2 -22.42 21.62 11.34
C PRO A 2 -21.53 20.78 10.43
N VAL A 3 -20.21 20.91 10.60
CA VAL A 3 -19.21 20.09 9.92
C VAL A 3 -19.50 18.63 10.29
N ARG A 4 -19.97 17.82 9.32
CA ARG A 4 -20.05 16.35 9.49
C ARG A 4 -18.63 15.84 9.74
N ARG A 5 -18.24 15.73 11.00
CA ARG A 5 -17.01 15.04 11.40
C ARG A 5 -17.26 13.56 11.16
N ASN A 6 -16.68 13.03 10.09
CA ASN A 6 -16.68 11.59 9.86
C ASN A 6 -16.17 10.88 11.13
N PRO A 7 -16.82 9.80 11.58
CA PRO A 7 -16.44 9.11 12.82
C PRO A 7 -14.97 8.69 12.76
N SER A 8 -14.26 8.82 13.88
CA SER A 8 -12.86 8.39 14.00
C SER A 8 -12.75 6.89 13.70
N VAL A 9 -11.78 6.51 12.88
CA VAL A 9 -11.50 5.11 12.59
C VAL A 9 -10.65 4.56 13.73
N THR A 10 -11.07 3.44 14.33
CA THR A 10 -10.33 2.72 15.36
C THR A 10 -9.61 1.51 14.78
N ALA A 11 -8.57 1.04 15.48
CA ALA A 11 -7.83 -0.17 15.13
C ALA A 11 -8.73 -1.40 15.08
N ASP A 12 -9.56 -1.62 16.11
CA ASP A 12 -10.52 -2.71 16.17
C ASP A 12 -11.51 -2.65 15.00
N GLY A 13 -12.06 -1.46 14.72
CA GLY A 13 -12.99 -1.26 13.62
C GLY A 13 -12.36 -1.57 12.26
N LEU A 14 -11.09 -1.18 12.07
CA LEU A 14 -10.33 -1.51 10.87
C LEU A 14 -10.13 -3.02 10.72
N LEU A 15 -9.64 -3.69 11.76
CA LEU A 15 -9.30 -5.11 11.73
C LEU A 15 -10.55 -5.99 11.62
N HIS A 16 -11.62 -5.66 12.33
CA HIS A 16 -12.91 -6.32 12.17
C HIS A 16 -13.41 -6.22 10.72
N ASN A 17 -13.37 -5.01 10.14
CA ASN A 17 -13.81 -4.82 8.76
C ASN A 17 -12.88 -5.54 7.76
N LEU A 18 -11.59 -5.63 8.05
CA LEU A 18 -10.65 -6.43 7.29
C LEU A 18 -11.04 -7.90 7.30
N VAL A 19 -11.30 -8.49 8.46
CA VAL A 19 -11.76 -9.89 8.57
C VAL A 19 -12.99 -10.14 7.70
N VAL A 20 -13.98 -9.23 7.74
CA VAL A 20 -15.22 -9.34 6.94
C VAL A 20 -14.95 -9.31 5.43
N GLN A 21 -14.00 -8.47 4.97
CA GLN A 21 -13.71 -8.30 3.54
C GLN A 21 -12.62 -9.26 3.03
N MET A 22 -11.89 -9.93 3.91
CA MET A 22 -10.70 -10.71 3.57
C MET A 22 -11.00 -11.84 2.58
N GLU A 23 -12.07 -12.61 2.80
CA GLU A 23 -12.46 -13.68 1.88
C GLU A 23 -12.82 -13.16 0.48
N ARG A 24 -13.41 -11.97 0.39
CA ARG A 24 -13.74 -11.34 -0.90
C ARG A 24 -12.48 -10.90 -1.63
N LEU A 25 -11.53 -10.30 -0.90
CA LEU A 25 -10.23 -9.92 -1.43
C LEU A 25 -9.48 -11.15 -1.97
N LEU A 26 -9.42 -12.24 -1.19
CA LEU A 26 -8.68 -13.44 -1.58
C LEU A 26 -9.25 -14.05 -2.86
N LYS A 27 -10.58 -14.15 -2.97
CA LYS A 27 -11.24 -14.60 -4.21
C LYS A 27 -10.90 -13.70 -5.40
N PHE A 28 -10.92 -12.39 -5.22
CA PHE A 28 -10.52 -11.45 -6.29
C PHE A 28 -9.05 -11.65 -6.72
N LEU A 29 -8.12 -11.80 -5.76
CA LEU A 29 -6.70 -12.00 -6.07
C LEU A 29 -6.45 -13.33 -6.80
N GLU A 30 -7.11 -14.41 -6.37
CA GLU A 30 -6.92 -15.76 -6.91
C GLU A 30 -7.59 -15.95 -8.27
N VAL A 31 -8.86 -15.55 -8.38
CA VAL A 31 -9.70 -15.84 -9.56
C VAL A 31 -9.52 -14.79 -10.65
N ASP A 32 -9.49 -13.52 -10.29
CA ASP A 32 -9.57 -12.44 -11.28
C ASP A 32 -8.19 -11.91 -11.67
N LEU A 33 -7.25 -11.81 -10.73
CA LEU A 33 -6.01 -11.06 -10.96
C LEU A 33 -4.77 -11.90 -11.21
N THR A 34 -4.62 -13.05 -10.53
CA THR A 34 -3.43 -13.90 -10.73
C THR A 34 -3.34 -14.49 -12.14
N PRO A 35 -4.44 -15.03 -12.74
CA PRO A 35 -4.39 -15.57 -14.09
C PRO A 35 -4.08 -14.51 -15.15
N VAL A 36 -4.65 -13.30 -15.01
CA VAL A 36 -4.43 -12.18 -15.93
C VAL A 36 -2.95 -11.78 -15.99
N ILE A 37 -2.28 -11.72 -14.83
CA ILE A 37 -0.85 -11.35 -14.78
C ILE A 37 0.04 -12.45 -15.37
N VAL A 38 -0.28 -13.71 -15.10
CA VAL A 38 0.47 -14.85 -15.68
C VAL A 38 0.28 -14.88 -17.19
N GLY A 39 -0.93 -14.62 -17.71
CA GLY A 39 -1.21 -14.51 -19.13
C GLY A 39 -0.40 -13.42 -19.84
N ASN A 40 -0.28 -12.25 -19.21
CA ASN A 40 0.51 -11.12 -19.75
C ASN A 40 2.02 -11.34 -19.72
N SER A 41 2.51 -12.33 -18.97
CA SER A 41 3.94 -12.64 -18.87
C SER A 41 4.46 -13.42 -20.08
N ALA A 42 3.57 -13.99 -20.91
CA ALA A 42 3.92 -14.97 -21.94
C ALA A 42 4.06 -14.39 -23.37
N THR A 43 3.67 -13.14 -23.61
CA THR A 43 3.70 -12.54 -24.96
C THR A 43 3.92 -11.04 -24.85
N GLY A 44 5.06 -10.55 -25.35
CA GLY A 44 5.62 -9.22 -25.11
C GLY A 44 4.87 -8.01 -25.69
N GLU A 45 3.67 -8.17 -26.24
CA GLU A 45 2.83 -7.08 -26.74
C GLU A 45 1.35 -7.44 -26.48
N GLY A 46 0.92 -7.31 -25.23
CA GLY A 46 -0.46 -7.53 -24.83
C GLY A 46 -1.08 -6.28 -24.19
N PRO A 47 -2.39 -6.06 -24.34
CA PRO A 47 -3.08 -4.93 -23.70
C PRO A 47 -2.90 -4.95 -22.17
N SER A 48 -3.06 -3.77 -21.54
CA SER A 48 -2.83 -3.58 -20.11
C SER A 48 -3.56 -4.64 -19.28
N PRO A 49 -3.00 -5.14 -18.16
CA PRO A 49 -3.71 -6.06 -17.25
C PRO A 49 -5.09 -5.57 -16.82
N VAL A 50 -5.30 -4.25 -16.86
CA VAL A 50 -6.58 -3.59 -16.56
C VAL A 50 -7.62 -3.83 -17.67
N ASP A 51 -7.18 -4.00 -18.92
CA ASP A 51 -8.03 -4.18 -20.10
C ASP A 51 -8.42 -5.65 -20.33
N LEU A 52 -7.61 -6.60 -19.80
CA LEU A 52 -7.82 -8.05 -19.95
C LEU A 52 -8.65 -8.70 -18.83
N MET A 53 -9.07 -7.91 -17.84
CA MET A 53 -9.94 -8.37 -16.76
C MET A 53 -11.35 -8.70 -17.27
N PRO A 54 -11.99 -9.77 -16.78
CA PRO A 54 -13.42 -9.99 -17.00
C PRO A 54 -14.17 -8.73 -16.56
N HIS A 55 -14.92 -8.15 -17.48
CA HIS A 55 -15.59 -6.84 -17.35
C HIS A 55 -16.79 -6.90 -16.37
N GLY A 56 -16.59 -7.39 -15.16
CA GLY A 56 -17.50 -7.13 -14.05
C GLY A 56 -17.29 -5.69 -13.58
N ALA A 57 -18.32 -4.84 -13.64
CA ALA A 57 -18.29 -3.47 -13.13
C ALA A 57 -17.84 -3.36 -11.65
N SER A 58 -17.81 -4.49 -10.92
CA SER A 58 -17.40 -4.61 -9.51
C SER A 58 -15.88 -4.71 -9.27
N SER A 59 -15.05 -5.04 -10.27
CA SER A 59 -13.60 -5.30 -10.05
C SER A 59 -12.72 -4.05 -10.18
N ARG A 60 -13.15 -3.06 -10.99
CA ARG A 60 -12.38 -1.81 -11.21
C ARG A 60 -12.00 -1.06 -9.92
N PRO A 61 -12.88 -0.89 -8.92
CA PRO A 61 -12.50 -0.25 -7.66
C PRO A 61 -11.40 -1.00 -6.91
N TRP A 62 -11.41 -2.35 -6.96
CA TRP A 62 -10.39 -3.18 -6.32
C TRP A 62 -9.03 -3.05 -6.99
N ILE A 63 -9.00 -3.03 -8.32
CA ILE A 63 -7.77 -2.80 -9.09
C ILE A 63 -7.19 -1.43 -8.75
N LEU A 64 -8.02 -0.38 -8.74
CA LEU A 64 -7.57 0.97 -8.38
C LEU A 64 -7.04 1.04 -6.94
N HIS A 65 -7.73 0.44 -5.98
CA HIS A 65 -7.24 0.38 -4.59
C HIS A 65 -5.93 -0.40 -4.47
N LEU A 66 -5.80 -1.50 -5.23
CA LEU A 66 -4.58 -2.29 -5.25
C LEU A 66 -3.42 -1.50 -5.84
N GLN A 67 -3.60 -0.87 -7.01
CA GLN A 67 -2.61 0.02 -7.62
C GLN A 67 -2.22 1.16 -6.68
N THR A 68 -3.20 1.75 -6.00
CA THR A 68 -2.97 2.85 -5.04
C THR A 68 -2.10 2.40 -3.87
N ILE A 69 -2.41 1.27 -3.23
CA ILE A 69 -1.62 0.76 -2.11
C ILE A 69 -0.22 0.31 -2.54
N LEU A 70 -0.10 -0.31 -3.71
CA LEU A 70 1.20 -0.71 -4.26
C LEU A 70 2.05 0.50 -4.62
N TRP A 71 1.44 1.56 -5.17
CA TRP A 71 2.10 2.84 -5.41
C TRP A 71 2.62 3.46 -4.10
N TRP A 72 1.77 3.57 -3.08
CA TRP A 72 2.15 4.08 -1.76
C TRP A 72 3.34 3.30 -1.18
N SER A 73 3.26 1.97 -1.22
CA SER A 73 4.31 1.10 -0.68
C SER A 73 5.62 1.23 -1.46
N SER A 74 5.55 1.34 -2.78
CA SER A 74 6.72 1.53 -3.65
C SER A 74 7.41 2.86 -3.39
N LEU A 75 6.62 3.93 -3.28
CA LEU A 75 7.13 5.28 -3.04
C LEU A 75 7.88 5.37 -1.71
N ALA A 76 7.34 4.76 -0.65
CA ALA A 76 8.01 4.72 0.65
C ALA A 76 9.23 3.77 0.67
N LEU A 77 9.21 2.69 -0.10
CA LEU A 77 10.38 1.81 -0.24
C LEU A 77 11.54 2.53 -0.95
N GLU A 78 11.25 3.29 -2.02
CA GLU A 78 12.29 4.09 -2.67
C GLU A 78 12.81 5.21 -1.76
N GLU A 79 11.96 5.78 -0.90
CA GLU A 79 12.42 6.71 0.12
C GLU A 79 13.38 6.04 1.11
N GLU A 80 13.04 4.85 1.61
CA GLU A 80 13.91 4.10 2.51
C GLU A 80 15.26 3.80 1.84
N ARG A 81 15.27 3.38 0.58
CA ARG A 81 16.52 3.15 -0.16
C ARG A 81 17.33 4.42 -0.35
N TRP A 82 16.68 5.51 -0.74
CA TRP A 82 17.33 6.80 -0.91
C TRP A 82 17.91 7.30 0.42
N LEU A 83 17.24 7.11 1.55
CA LEU A 83 17.80 7.45 2.86
C LEU A 83 18.99 6.55 3.23
N GLN A 84 18.91 5.25 2.94
CA GLN A 84 19.99 4.30 3.20
C GLN A 84 21.27 4.59 2.42
N THR A 85 21.18 5.03 1.16
CA THR A 85 22.36 5.45 0.39
C THR A 85 23.09 6.63 1.01
N HIS A 86 22.43 7.36 1.92
CA HIS A 86 22.98 8.51 2.65
C HIS A 86 23.22 8.21 4.14
N GLY A 87 23.25 6.93 4.53
CA GLY A 87 23.54 6.49 5.89
C GLY A 87 22.43 6.76 6.91
N LEU A 88 21.20 6.98 6.44
CA LEU A 88 20.03 7.17 7.30
C LEU A 88 19.21 5.87 7.35
N ASP A 89 18.87 5.40 8.54
CA ASP A 89 18.21 4.11 8.72
C ASP A 89 16.82 4.05 8.07
N ARG A 90 15.93 5.01 8.41
CA ARG A 90 14.53 5.04 7.93
C ARG A 90 13.90 6.42 8.00
N ALA A 91 12.84 6.60 7.21
CA ALA A 91 11.99 7.78 7.30
C ALA A 91 11.18 7.78 8.61
N LEU A 92 11.33 8.82 9.42
CA LEU A 92 10.48 9.03 10.61
C LEU A 92 9.03 9.36 10.19
N PRO A 93 8.02 8.99 11.00
CA PRO A 93 6.64 9.37 10.73
C PRO A 93 6.49 10.90 10.67
N GLY A 94 5.63 11.41 9.79
CA GLY A 94 5.40 12.85 9.63
C GLY A 94 6.54 13.63 8.96
N ASN A 95 6.55 14.95 9.13
CA ASN A 95 7.49 15.87 8.47
C ASN A 95 8.76 16.12 9.31
N HIS A 96 9.14 15.16 10.16
CA HIS A 96 10.20 15.39 11.16
C HIS A 96 11.61 15.42 10.57
N ILE A 97 11.82 14.88 9.36
CA ILE A 97 13.11 15.00 8.66
C ILE A 97 13.16 16.37 7.97
N ARG A 98 13.96 17.29 8.52
CA ARG A 98 14.25 18.62 7.95
C ARG A 98 15.55 18.60 7.14
N GLY A 99 15.68 19.50 6.17
CA GLY A 99 16.92 19.70 5.40
C GLY A 99 16.99 18.91 4.08
N VAL A 100 18.21 18.62 3.61
CA VAL A 100 18.46 17.99 2.30
C VAL A 100 17.84 16.60 2.20
N TRP A 101 17.66 15.90 3.32
CA TRP A 101 17.05 14.57 3.40
C TRP A 101 15.54 14.61 3.69
N SER A 102 14.94 15.80 3.60
CA SER A 102 13.51 15.98 3.81
C SER A 102 12.71 15.35 2.67
N MET A 103 11.45 15.03 3.00
CA MET A 103 10.46 14.53 2.06
C MET A 103 10.33 15.38 0.77
N PRO A 104 10.29 16.73 0.82
CA PRO A 104 10.36 17.55 -0.40
C PRO A 104 11.58 17.28 -1.30
N SER A 105 12.75 17.03 -0.70
CA SER A 105 13.97 16.73 -1.46
C SER A 105 13.91 15.35 -2.10
N PHE A 106 13.40 14.36 -1.38
CA PHE A 106 13.13 13.02 -1.93
C PHE A 106 12.17 13.09 -3.12
N LEU A 107 11.04 13.80 -2.98
CA LEU A 107 10.08 13.94 -4.07
C LEU A 107 10.72 14.62 -5.29
N ARG A 108 11.56 15.64 -5.08
CA ARG A 108 12.32 16.29 -6.16
C ARG A 108 13.31 15.33 -6.82
N HIS A 109 13.99 14.48 -6.05
CA HIS A 109 14.91 13.46 -6.59
C HIS A 109 14.20 12.47 -7.52
N LEU A 110 12.93 12.14 -7.23
CA LEU A 110 12.07 11.32 -8.09
C LEU A 110 11.37 12.11 -9.22
N GLY A 111 11.61 13.41 -9.36
CA GLY A 111 10.91 14.25 -10.33
C GLY A 111 9.42 14.46 -10.03
N LEU A 112 8.99 14.16 -8.80
CA LEU A 112 7.60 14.28 -8.37
C LEU A 112 7.28 15.68 -7.85
N THR A 113 6.03 16.09 -8.05
CA THR A 113 5.50 17.33 -7.48
C THR A 113 5.43 17.23 -5.96
N ASN A 114 5.75 18.34 -5.30
CA ASN A 114 5.65 18.43 -3.84
C ASN A 114 4.24 18.91 -3.42
N ASP A 115 3.18 18.33 -3.99
CA ASP A 115 1.79 18.68 -3.71
C ASP A 115 1.18 17.85 -2.56
N HIS A 116 -0.01 18.24 -2.12
CA HIS A 116 -0.69 17.58 -1.00
C HIS A 116 -0.93 16.07 -1.24
N ASN A 117 -1.26 15.67 -2.47
CA ASN A 117 -1.63 14.29 -2.77
C ASN A 117 -0.42 13.38 -2.75
N VAL A 118 0.66 13.75 -3.44
CA VAL A 118 1.92 12.99 -3.44
C VAL A 118 2.48 12.89 -2.02
N ARG A 119 2.36 13.98 -1.23
CA ARG A 119 2.77 13.95 0.17
C ARG A 119 1.93 13.00 1.00
N SER A 120 0.61 13.04 0.85
CA SER A 120 -0.31 12.12 1.52
C SER A 120 0.03 10.68 1.16
N ASP A 121 0.26 10.40 -0.12
CA ASP A 121 0.57 9.06 -0.64
C ASP A 121 1.84 8.50 -0.01
N LEU A 122 2.91 9.28 0.05
CA LEU A 122 4.15 8.88 0.72
C LEU A 122 3.93 8.61 2.21
N GLN A 123 3.16 9.44 2.90
CA GLN A 123 2.83 9.22 4.32
C GLN A 123 2.05 7.92 4.54
N GLN A 124 1.09 7.59 3.66
CA GLN A 124 0.41 6.29 3.71
C GLN A 124 1.36 5.15 3.37
N GLY A 125 2.29 5.36 2.45
CA GLY A 125 3.37 4.43 2.14
C GLY A 125 4.21 4.10 3.37
N ARG A 126 4.68 5.12 4.11
CA ARG A 126 5.44 4.93 5.36
C ARG A 126 4.65 4.14 6.39
N LYS A 127 3.33 4.39 6.48
CA LYS A 127 2.40 3.61 7.33
C LYS A 127 2.40 2.13 6.94
N LEU A 128 2.22 1.84 5.65
CA LEU A 128 2.27 0.47 5.12
C LEU A 128 3.63 -0.18 5.36
N ARG A 129 4.74 0.55 5.17
CA ARG A 129 6.10 0.03 5.38
C ARG A 129 6.37 -0.41 6.82
N ARG A 130 5.78 0.28 7.81
CA ARG A 130 5.88 -0.14 9.22
C ARG A 130 5.17 -1.47 9.47
N LEU A 131 3.96 -1.64 8.93
CA LEU A 131 3.27 -2.94 8.97
C LEU A 131 4.05 -4.01 8.21
N GLU A 132 4.51 -3.70 7.01
CA GLU A 132 5.24 -4.63 6.14
C GLU A 132 6.55 -5.10 6.76
N THR A 133 7.33 -4.20 7.35
CA THR A 133 8.58 -4.58 8.03
C THR A 133 8.31 -5.61 9.12
N LYS A 134 7.20 -5.45 9.83
CA LYS A 134 6.88 -6.26 11.01
C LYS A 134 6.20 -7.59 10.64
N PHE A 135 5.30 -7.58 9.66
CA PHE A 135 4.43 -8.72 9.35
C PHE A 135 4.71 -9.36 7.97
N GLY A 136 5.62 -8.79 7.18
CA GLY A 136 5.98 -9.26 5.86
C GLY A 136 5.19 -8.60 4.72
N ALA A 137 5.67 -8.82 3.50
CA ALA A 137 5.25 -8.10 2.30
C ALA A 137 3.76 -8.24 1.95
N GLY A 138 3.15 -9.39 2.25
CA GLY A 138 1.75 -9.67 1.91
C GLY A 138 0.73 -8.92 2.77
N ILE A 139 1.11 -8.34 3.91
CA ILE A 139 0.19 -7.53 4.73
C ILE A 139 -0.33 -6.31 3.95
N VAL A 140 0.49 -5.80 3.02
CA VAL A 140 0.13 -4.66 2.16
C VAL A 140 -1.06 -4.99 1.28
N LEU A 141 -1.11 -6.21 0.72
CA LEU A 141 -2.24 -6.67 -0.09
C LEU A 141 -3.51 -6.80 0.73
N LEU A 142 -3.41 -7.23 1.99
CA LEU A 142 -4.56 -7.33 2.89
C LEU A 142 -5.14 -5.96 3.26
N MET A 143 -4.38 -4.86 3.17
CA MET A 143 -4.91 -3.54 3.49
C MET A 143 -5.81 -2.94 2.39
N VAL A 144 -5.81 -3.51 1.17
CA VAL A 144 -6.61 -3.06 0.02
C VAL A 144 -8.10 -2.87 0.33
N PRO A 145 -8.83 -3.87 0.89
CA PRO A 145 -10.25 -3.75 1.23
C PRO A 145 -10.56 -2.62 2.22
N VAL A 146 -9.62 -2.34 3.12
CA VAL A 146 -9.79 -1.38 4.22
C VAL A 146 -9.03 -0.08 3.99
N MET A 147 -8.51 0.14 2.77
CA MET A 147 -7.70 1.30 2.41
C MET A 147 -8.32 2.65 2.82
N PRO A 148 -9.63 2.91 2.61
CA PRO A 148 -10.23 4.19 3.02
C PRO A 148 -10.15 4.44 4.52
N SER A 149 -10.38 3.39 5.32
CA SER A 149 -10.29 3.44 6.78
C SER A 149 -8.83 3.53 7.24
N PHE A 150 -7.95 2.75 6.62
CA PHE A 150 -6.51 2.74 6.88
C PHE A 150 -5.88 4.13 6.69
N ARG A 151 -6.27 4.84 5.62
CA ARG A 151 -5.80 6.19 5.32
C ARG A 151 -6.09 7.16 6.47
N ARG A 152 -7.22 6.97 7.16
CA ARG A 152 -7.73 7.83 8.24
C ARG A 152 -7.23 7.45 9.63
N LEU A 153 -6.50 6.34 9.78
CA LEU A 153 -5.91 5.95 11.07
C LEU A 153 -4.92 7.01 11.55
N SER A 154 -5.08 7.40 12.81
CA SER A 154 -4.08 8.19 13.54
C SER A 154 -2.85 7.34 13.86
N LEU A 155 -1.74 7.98 14.23
CA LEU A 155 -0.53 7.27 14.64
C LEU A 155 -0.76 6.37 15.87
N GLY A 156 -1.60 6.80 16.81
CA GLY A 156 -1.96 6.00 17.99
C GLY A 156 -2.77 4.76 17.63
N GLU A 157 -3.75 4.89 16.73
CA GLU A 157 -4.54 3.74 16.27
C GLU A 157 -3.71 2.80 15.38
N GLU A 158 -2.76 3.33 14.61
CA GLU A 158 -1.79 2.50 13.88
C GLU A 158 -0.96 1.62 14.82
N ALA A 159 -0.45 2.18 15.92
CA ALA A 159 0.30 1.41 16.92
C ALA A 159 -0.58 0.33 17.57
N LYS A 160 -1.87 0.62 17.81
CA LYS A 160 -2.84 -0.37 18.28
C LYS A 160 -3.11 -1.47 17.25
N VAL A 161 -3.21 -1.14 15.96
CA VAL A 161 -3.34 -2.15 14.89
C VAL A 161 -2.20 -3.15 14.96
N VAL A 162 -0.96 -2.66 15.15
CA VAL A 162 0.21 -3.52 15.31
C VAL A 162 0.07 -4.45 16.52
N GLN A 163 -0.33 -3.92 17.68
CA GLN A 163 -0.51 -4.72 18.90
C GLN A 163 -1.60 -5.78 18.74
N LEU A 164 -2.76 -5.41 18.20
CA LEU A 164 -3.88 -6.32 17.98
C LEU A 164 -3.53 -7.41 16.97
N LEU A 165 -2.81 -7.08 15.89
CA LEU A 165 -2.36 -8.06 14.90
C LEU A 165 -1.46 -9.14 15.53
N GLU A 166 -0.61 -8.77 16.50
CA GLU A 166 0.24 -9.72 17.22
C GLU A 166 -0.52 -10.59 18.22
N ALA A 167 -1.50 -10.02 18.90
CA ALA A 167 -2.23 -10.71 19.97
C ALA A 167 -3.33 -11.63 19.44
N ASP A 168 -4.23 -11.10 18.60
CA ASP A 168 -5.56 -11.68 18.43
C ASP A 168 -5.92 -12.03 16.97
N TYR A 169 -5.16 -11.53 15.99
CA TYR A 169 -5.48 -11.68 14.57
C TYR A 169 -4.47 -12.56 13.81
N SER A 170 -4.14 -13.71 14.38
CA SER A 170 -3.24 -14.71 13.78
C SER A 170 -3.69 -15.19 12.40
N SER A 171 -5.00 -15.23 12.13
CA SER A 171 -5.58 -15.59 10.83
C SER A 171 -5.21 -14.59 9.73
N ILE A 172 -5.18 -13.29 10.04
CA ILE A 172 -4.74 -12.23 9.13
C ILE A 172 -3.26 -12.41 8.83
N LEU A 173 -2.43 -12.66 9.85
CA LEU A 173 -0.99 -12.87 9.67
C LEU A 173 -0.69 -14.11 8.83
N LEU A 174 -1.43 -15.20 9.02
CA LEU A 174 -1.29 -16.41 8.21
C LEU A 174 -1.59 -16.11 6.73
N LYS A 175 -2.69 -15.41 6.44
CA LYS A 175 -3.05 -14.99 5.08
C LYS A 175 -2.03 -14.03 4.49
N ALA A 176 -1.50 -13.09 5.27
CA ALA A 176 -0.45 -12.18 4.82
C ALA A 176 0.82 -12.94 4.38
N ARG A 177 1.21 -13.98 5.13
CA ARG A 177 2.34 -14.85 4.75
C ARG A 177 2.09 -15.55 3.42
N MET A 178 0.91 -16.14 3.23
CA MET A 178 0.53 -16.80 1.96
C MET A 178 0.61 -15.83 0.77
N LEU A 179 0.21 -14.58 0.96
CA LEU A 179 0.20 -13.56 -0.09
C LEU A 179 1.58 -12.91 -0.35
N SER A 180 2.61 -13.23 0.43
CA SER A 180 3.90 -12.52 0.35
C SER A 180 4.56 -12.67 -1.02
N ASN A 181 4.45 -13.84 -1.65
CA ASN A 181 5.00 -14.09 -2.98
C ASN A 181 4.20 -13.42 -4.10
N LEU A 182 2.92 -13.12 -3.87
CA LEU A 182 2.05 -12.51 -4.88
C LEU A 182 2.27 -11.00 -5.01
N ARG A 183 2.73 -10.34 -3.95
CA ARG A 183 3.03 -8.90 -3.99
C ARG A 183 3.96 -8.55 -5.15
N MET A 184 5.03 -9.31 -5.34
CA MET A 184 6.00 -9.06 -6.43
C MET A 184 5.35 -9.19 -7.81
N LYS A 185 4.39 -10.11 -7.97
CA LYS A 185 3.64 -10.27 -9.23
C LYS A 185 2.73 -9.07 -9.48
N TYR A 186 2.02 -8.60 -8.46
CA TYR A 186 1.13 -7.44 -8.56
C TYR A 186 1.88 -6.11 -8.70
N GLN A 187 3.16 -6.05 -8.34
CA GLN A 187 3.97 -4.86 -8.52
C GLN A 187 4.06 -4.40 -9.98
N THR A 188 3.87 -5.31 -10.94
CA THR A 188 3.79 -5.01 -12.38
C THR A 188 2.61 -4.10 -12.76
N LEU A 189 1.58 -4.02 -11.90
CA LEU A 189 0.40 -3.19 -12.12
C LEU A 189 0.65 -1.70 -11.91
N VAL A 190 1.81 -1.34 -11.35
CA VAL A 190 2.13 0.05 -10.99
C VAL A 190 3.52 0.39 -11.54
N PRO A 191 3.66 1.51 -12.28
CA PRO A 191 4.97 1.97 -12.70
C PRO A 191 5.85 2.27 -11.50
N ARG A 192 7.09 1.81 -11.53
CA ARG A 192 8.03 2.04 -10.44
C ARG A 192 8.50 3.50 -10.47
N PRO A 193 8.42 4.23 -9.34
CA PRO A 193 9.00 5.56 -9.29
C PRO A 193 10.51 5.43 -9.52
N SER A 194 11.03 6.16 -10.51
CA SER A 194 12.42 6.11 -10.92
C SER A 194 13.06 7.49 -10.73
N PRO A 195 14.31 7.56 -10.24
CA PRO A 195 14.98 8.84 -10.08
C PRO A 195 15.19 9.50 -11.44
N VAL A 196 15.12 10.83 -11.47
CA VAL A 196 15.48 11.58 -12.67
C VAL A 196 17.00 11.52 -12.81
N THR A 197 17.49 10.86 -13.86
CA THR A 197 18.87 11.00 -14.30
C THR A 197 19.05 12.43 -14.81
N LEU A 198 19.78 13.25 -14.05
CA LEU A 198 20.25 14.56 -14.49
C LEU A 198 21.47 14.39 -15.40
#